data_AF-A0A0P1IMP1-F1
#
_entry.id   AF-A0A0P1IMP1-F1
#
_cell.length_a   1.000
_cell.length_b   1.000
_cell.length_c   1.000
_cell.angle_alpha   90.00
_cell.angle_beta   90.00
_cell.angle_gamma   90.00
#
_symmetry.space_group_name_H-M   'P 1'
#
loop_
_entity.id
_entity.type
_entity.pdbx_description
1 polymer ?
#
loop_
_entity_poly.entity_id
_entity_poly.type
_entity_poly.pdbx_seq_one_letter_code
_entity_poly.pdbx_strand_id
1 'polypeptide(L)'
;MLRDDQKTDWAESHPIPDHVGPLQMLRRMFWNPERNTQLYMVALAERLVSGLVDHSKAELNRLIAERLDEHDGQLQFRLVFMTSEAAGITGTVVYESELQDLAELRA
;
A
#
# COMPACT_ATOMS: atom_id res chain seq x y z
N MET A 1 15.98 -10.14 -12.25
CA MET A 1 15.03 -10.06 -13.38
C MET A 1 13.64 -10.25 -12.82
N LEU A 2 12.96 -9.15 -12.48
CA LEU A 2 11.52 -9.19 -12.21
C LEU A 2 10.84 -9.50 -13.54
N ARG A 3 9.99 -10.53 -13.57
CA ARG A 3 9.32 -11.00 -14.78
C ARG A 3 8.09 -10.13 -14.98
N ASP A 4 8.29 -9.00 -15.66
CA ASP A 4 7.24 -8.07 -16.12
C ASP A 4 6.45 -8.67 -17.29
N ASP A 5 5.50 -9.57 -17.00
CA ASP A 5 4.58 -10.11 -18.03
C ASP A 5 3.09 -9.92 -17.70
N GLN A 6 2.76 -8.81 -17.04
CA GLN A 6 1.41 -8.24 -17.10
C GLN A 6 1.54 -6.72 -17.15
N LYS A 7 1.07 -6.17 -18.25
CA LYS A 7 1.06 -4.75 -18.61
C LYS A 7 -0.01 -4.00 -17.80
N THR A 8 0.05 -4.13 -16.49
CA THR A 8 -0.74 -3.37 -15.52
C THR A 8 0.26 -2.48 -14.79
N ASP A 9 0.11 -1.17 -14.93
CA ASP A 9 1.02 -0.15 -14.39
C ASP A 9 0.89 -0.09 -12.86
N TRP A 10 1.41 -1.12 -12.17
CA TRP A 10 1.34 -1.24 -10.72
C TRP A 10 2.11 -0.09 -10.07
N ALA A 11 1.38 0.88 -9.54
CA ALA A 11 1.95 2.01 -8.82
C ALA A 11 2.15 1.69 -7.32
N GLU A 12 3.22 2.20 -6.73
CA GLU A 12 3.38 2.20 -5.28
C GLU A 12 2.34 3.12 -4.63
N SER A 13 1.62 2.61 -3.63
CA SER A 13 0.59 3.40 -2.92
C SER A 13 1.16 4.59 -2.14
N HIS A 14 2.41 4.45 -1.67
CA HIS A 14 3.13 5.44 -0.89
C HIS A 14 4.58 5.57 -1.37
N PRO A 15 4.84 6.37 -2.41
CA PRO A 15 6.21 6.63 -2.84
C PRO A 15 6.99 7.28 -1.69
N ILE A 16 8.19 6.77 -1.42
CA ILE A 16 9.08 7.33 -0.42
C ILE A 16 9.63 8.65 -0.98
N PRO A 17 9.43 9.80 -0.30
CA PRO A 17 9.98 11.06 -0.79
C PRO A 17 11.50 11.04 -0.74
N ASP A 18 12.16 11.29 -1.87
CA ASP A 18 13.63 11.28 -2.00
C ASP A 18 14.33 12.30 -1.11
N HIS A 19 13.65 13.41 -0.80
CA HIS A 19 14.21 14.51 -0.01
C HIS A 19 13.19 15.01 1.01
N VAL A 20 13.58 15.05 2.28
CA VAL A 20 12.78 15.62 3.37
C VAL A 20 13.56 16.79 3.95
N GLY A 21 13.03 18.01 3.83
CA GLY A 21 13.67 19.20 4.39
C GLY A 21 13.71 19.18 5.93
N PRO A 22 14.67 19.87 6.56
CA PRO A 22 14.87 19.86 8.01
C PRO A 22 13.64 20.37 8.81
N LEU A 23 12.92 21.35 8.27
CA LEU A 23 11.67 21.84 8.87
C LEU A 23 10.54 20.80 8.80
N GLN A 24 10.51 20.02 7.71
CA GLN A 24 9.53 18.95 7.53
C GLN A 24 9.88 17.75 8.44
N MET A 25 11.17 17.47 8.66
CA MET A 25 11.60 16.51 9.69
C MET A 25 11.12 16.91 11.09
N LEU A 26 11.31 18.18 11.49
CA LEU A 26 10.89 18.65 12.81
C LEU A 26 9.37 18.55 12.99
N ARG A 27 8.59 18.95 11.97
CA ARG A 27 7.13 18.82 11.99
C ARG A 27 6.68 17.34 12.05
N ARG A 28 7.37 16.44 11.34
CA ARG A 28 7.13 14.98 11.40
C ARG A 28 7.43 14.35 12.76
N MET A 29 8.31 14.96 13.58
CA MET A 29 8.58 14.54 14.95
C MET A 29 7.42 14.86 15.91
N PHE A 30 6.73 15.98 15.71
CA PHE A 30 5.64 16.40 16.59
C PHE A 30 4.31 15.70 16.25
N TRP A 31 3.93 15.61 14.97
CA TRP A 31 2.73 14.89 14.52
C TRP A 31 2.69 14.78 12.99
N ASN A 32 2.50 13.57 12.46
CA ASN A 32 2.24 13.38 11.03
C ASN A 32 1.08 12.39 10.80
N PRO A 33 -0.12 12.87 10.41
CA PRO A 33 -1.28 12.01 10.19
C PRO A 33 -1.07 11.01 9.05
N GLU A 34 -0.37 11.39 7.97
CA GLU A 34 -0.08 10.48 6.85
C GLU A 34 0.79 9.30 7.29
N ARG A 35 1.79 9.57 8.16
CA ARG A 35 2.64 8.51 8.72
C ARG A 35 1.85 7.56 9.61
N ASN A 36 0.85 8.06 10.34
CA ASN A 36 -0.02 7.23 11.16
C ASN A 36 -0.88 6.31 10.29
N THR A 37 -1.46 6.85 9.21
CA THR A 37 -2.20 6.03 8.22
C THR A 37 -1.30 4.96 7.59
N GLN A 38 -0.06 5.28 7.23
CA GLN A 38 0.89 4.29 6.71
C GLN A 38 1.20 3.18 7.71
N LEU A 39 1.47 3.53 8.98
CA LEU A 39 1.70 2.52 10.02
C LEU A 39 0.46 1.65 10.25
N TYR A 40 -0.73 2.24 10.17
CA TYR A 40 -1.98 1.50 10.26
C TYR A 40 -2.16 0.53 9.10
N MET A 41 -1.88 0.96 7.85
CA MET A 41 -1.90 0.08 6.68
C MET A 41 -0.90 -1.07 6.79
N VAL A 42 0.32 -0.81 7.30
CA VAL A 42 1.31 -1.87 7.55
C VAL A 42 0.79 -2.88 8.58
N ALA A 43 0.19 -2.40 9.68
CA ALA A 43 -0.41 -3.29 10.67
C ALA A 43 -1.58 -4.12 10.08
N LEU A 44 -2.39 -3.53 9.21
CA LEU A 44 -3.44 -4.27 8.48
C LEU A 44 -2.84 -5.31 7.54
N ALA A 45 -1.75 -4.99 6.83
CA ALA A 45 -1.03 -5.93 5.97
C ALA A 45 -0.46 -7.12 6.76
N GLU A 46 0.14 -6.87 7.92
CA GLU A 46 0.61 -7.94 8.82
C GLU A 46 -0.54 -8.83 9.31
N ARG A 47 -1.69 -8.23 9.66
CA ARG A 47 -2.89 -8.96 10.07
C ARG A 47 -3.51 -9.76 8.93
N LEU A 48 -3.50 -9.23 7.72
CA LEU A 48 -3.95 -9.89 6.50
C LEU A 48 -3.13 -11.17 6.25
N VAL A 49 -1.80 -11.09 6.38
CA VAL A 49 -0.88 -12.22 6.24
C VAL A 49 -1.04 -13.22 7.39
N SER A 50 -1.42 -12.76 8.59
CA SER A 50 -1.61 -13.59 9.78
C SER A 50 -2.97 -14.29 9.87
N GLY A 51 -3.83 -14.18 8.84
CA GLY A 51 -5.10 -14.91 8.75
C GLY A 51 -6.36 -14.14 9.17
N LEU A 52 -6.26 -12.85 9.51
CA LEU A 52 -7.43 -11.97 9.71
C LEU A 52 -7.78 -11.25 8.40
N VAL A 53 -8.24 -12.04 7.43
CA VAL A 53 -8.26 -11.62 6.02
C VAL A 53 -9.39 -10.64 5.72
N ASP A 54 -10.62 -10.91 6.16
CA ASP A 54 -11.79 -10.18 5.66
C ASP A 54 -11.84 -8.71 6.11
N HIS A 55 -11.66 -8.45 7.41
CA HIS A 55 -11.65 -7.08 7.93
C HIS A 55 -10.45 -6.28 7.42
N SER A 56 -9.25 -6.90 7.40
CA SER A 56 -8.03 -6.20 6.98
C SER A 56 -8.06 -5.87 5.48
N LYS A 57 -8.64 -6.76 4.65
CA LYS A 57 -8.89 -6.52 3.21
C LYS A 57 -9.84 -5.34 3.01
N ALA A 58 -10.96 -5.30 3.72
CA ALA A 58 -11.95 -4.24 3.60
C ALA A 58 -11.37 -2.87 4.00
N GLU A 59 -10.64 -2.80 5.11
CA GLU A 59 -10.00 -1.56 5.56
C GLU A 59 -8.91 -1.08 4.57
N LEU A 60 -8.08 -1.99 4.05
CA LEU A 60 -7.08 -1.62 3.03
C LEU A 60 -7.75 -1.10 1.75
N ASN A 61 -8.80 -1.77 1.26
CA ASN A 61 -9.57 -1.31 0.10
C ASN A 61 -10.13 0.09 0.32
N ARG A 62 -10.74 0.33 1.48
CA ARG A 62 -11.28 1.64 1.85
C ARG A 62 -10.19 2.71 1.85
N LEU A 63 -9.08 2.46 2.53
CA LEU A 63 -7.99 3.44 2.67
C LEU A 63 -7.30 3.75 1.34
N ILE A 64 -7.13 2.75 0.47
CA ILE A 64 -6.56 2.95 -0.87
C ILE A 64 -7.57 3.69 -1.75
N ALA A 65 -8.84 3.29 -1.71
CA ALA A 65 -9.90 3.98 -2.44
C ALA A 65 -9.99 5.45 -2.03
N GLU A 66 -9.93 5.81 -0.74
CA GLU A 66 -9.93 7.21 -0.28
C GLU A 66 -8.76 8.05 -0.81
N ARG A 67 -7.64 7.41 -1.21
CA ARG A 67 -6.42 8.08 -1.69
C ARG A 67 -6.39 8.28 -3.21
N LEU A 68 -7.21 7.53 -3.96
CA LEU A 68 -7.30 7.69 -5.41
C LEU A 68 -8.19 8.89 -5.77
N ASP A 69 -7.78 9.71 -6.72
CA ASP A 69 -8.63 10.83 -7.18
C ASP A 69 -9.77 10.34 -8.10
N GLU A 70 -9.63 9.14 -8.66
CA GLU A 70 -10.61 8.51 -9.55
C GLU A 70 -11.83 8.00 -8.76
N HIS A 71 -13.01 8.27 -9.30
CA HIS A 71 -14.29 7.85 -8.71
C HIS A 71 -14.89 6.61 -9.34
N ASP A 72 -14.37 6.21 -10.49
CA ASP A 72 -14.93 5.15 -11.32
C ASP A 72 -13.76 4.31 -11.83
N GLY A 73 -13.88 2.98 -11.80
CA GLY A 73 -12.81 2.06 -12.18
C GLY A 73 -12.67 0.87 -11.24
N GLN A 74 -11.70 0.01 -11.54
CA GLN A 74 -11.42 -1.19 -10.75
C GLN A 74 -10.15 -0.98 -9.92
N LEU A 75 -10.24 -1.28 -8.63
CA LEU A 75 -9.12 -1.31 -7.71
C LEU A 75 -8.63 -2.75 -7.54
N GLN A 76 -7.32 -2.92 -7.67
CA GLN A 76 -6.62 -4.12 -7.22
C GLN A 76 -5.38 -3.68 -6.45
N PHE A 77 -5.04 -4.40 -5.37
CA PHE A 77 -3.81 -4.16 -4.62
C PHE A 77 -3.09 -5.48 -4.33
N ARG A 78 -1.77 -5.39 -4.20
CA ARG A 78 -0.91 -6.52 -3.80
C ARG A 78 0.03 -6.11 -2.69
N LEU A 79 0.31 -7.04 -1.78
CA LEU A 79 1.32 -6.86 -0.75
C LEU A 79 2.61 -7.52 -1.22
N VAL A 80 3.69 -6.74 -1.24
CA VAL A 80 5.02 -7.21 -1.62
C VAL A 80 5.93 -7.06 -0.41
N PHE A 81 6.49 -8.17 0.07
CA PHE A 81 7.53 -8.15 1.09
C PHE A 81 8.89 -8.01 0.40
N MET A 82 9.57 -6.91 0.70
CA MET A 82 10.92 -6.66 0.23
C MET A 82 11.93 -7.20 1.24
N THR A 83 12.76 -8.13 0.81
CA THR A 83 13.88 -8.65 1.60
C THR A 83 15.20 -8.17 0.98
N SER A 84 16.07 -7.60 1.81
CA SER A 84 17.43 -7.27 1.39
C SER A 84 18.33 -8.47 1.63
N GLU A 85 18.86 -9.05 0.57
CA GLU A 85 19.87 -10.10 0.61
C GLU A 85 21.23 -9.57 0.11
N ALA A 86 22.30 -10.33 0.35
CA ALA A 86 23.66 -9.93 -0.06
C ALA A 86 23.80 -9.68 -1.58
N ALA A 87 22.89 -10.23 -2.40
CA ALA A 87 22.85 -10.08 -3.85
C ALA A 87 21.92 -8.96 -4.36
N GLY A 88 21.17 -8.29 -3.46
CA GLY A 88 20.23 -7.23 -3.82
C GLY A 88 18.91 -7.28 -3.05
N ILE A 89 17.98 -6.41 -3.43
CA ILE A 89 16.63 -6.37 -2.86
C ILE A 89 15.73 -7.29 -3.70
N THR A 90 15.11 -8.27 -3.05
CA THR A 90 14.16 -9.21 -3.68
C THR A 90 12.75 -8.93 -3.14
N GLY A 91 11.78 -8.75 -4.02
CA GLY A 91 10.37 -8.60 -3.66
C GLY A 91 9.61 -9.91 -3.82
N THR A 92 8.91 -10.34 -2.76
CA THR A 92 8.00 -11.49 -2.79
C THR A 92 6.56 -11.01 -2.64
N VAL A 93 5.69 -11.33 -3.60
CA VAL A 93 4.25 -11.06 -3.46
C VAL A 93 3.68 -12.05 -2.44
N VAL A 94 3.18 -11.54 -1.33
CA VAL A 94 2.60 -12.36 -0.23
C VAL A 94 1.08 -12.39 -0.25
N TYR A 95 0.46 -11.43 -0.95
CA TYR A 95 -0.99 -11.34 -1.09
C TYR A 95 -1.35 -10.55 -2.35
N GLU A 96 -2.39 -10.97 -3.05
CA GLU A 96 -3.01 -10.22 -4.14
C GLU A 96 -4.52 -10.21 -3.91
N SER A 97 -5.12 -9.01 -3.96
CA SER A 97 -6.56 -8.86 -3.82
C SER A 97 -7.28 -9.21 -5.11
N GLU A 98 -8.56 -9.54 -4.99
CA GLU A 98 -9.48 -9.55 -6.14
C GLU A 98 -9.69 -8.13 -6.67
N LEU A 99 -10.09 -8.01 -7.93
CA LEU A 99 -10.56 -6.76 -8.51
C LEU A 99 -11.85 -6.34 -7.79
N GLN A 100 -11.92 -5.07 -7.38
CA GLN A 100 -13.06 -4.47 -6.71
C GLN A 100 -13.48 -3.21 -7.45
N ASP A 101 -14.77 -2.93 -7.52
CA ASP A 101 -15.26 -1.71 -8.13
C ASP A 101 -15.08 -0.52 -7.16
N LEU A 102 -14.45 0.56 -7.62
CA LEU A 102 -14.23 1.76 -6.80
C LEU A 102 -15.53 2.43 -6.39
N ALA A 103 -16.58 2.35 -7.22
CA ALA A 103 -17.89 2.90 -6.89
C ALA A 103 -18.53 2.12 -5.75
N GLU A 104 -18.41 0.78 -5.75
CA GLU A 104 -18.91 -0.07 -4.66
C GLU A 104 -18.17 0.14 -3.34
N LEU A 105 -16.85 0.39 -3.39
CA LEU A 105 -16.03 0.66 -2.21
C LEU A 105 -16.32 2.03 -1.55
N ARG A 106 -16.94 2.96 -2.29
CA ARG A 106 -17.25 4.32 -1.85
C ARG A 106 -18.74 4.59 -1.59
N ALA A 107 -19.61 3.65 -1.97
CA ALA A 107 -21.06 3.73 -1.77
C ALA A 107 -21.46 3.61 -0.28
#